data_AF-A0A2E2CUR9-F1
#
_entry.id   AF-A0A2E2CUR9-F1
#
_cell.length_a   1.000
_cell.length_b   1.000
_cell.length_c   1.000
_cell.angle_alpha   90.00
_cell.angle_beta   90.00
_cell.angle_gamma   90.00
#
_symmetry.space_group_name_H-M   'P 1'
#
loop_
_entity.id
_entity.type
_entity.pdbx_description
1 polymer ?
#
loop_
_entity_poly.entity_id
_entity_poly.type
_entity_poly.pdbx_seq_one_letter_code
_entity_poly.pdbx_strand_id
1 'polypeptide(L)'
;MISGEVAEEPAWPALIIDPNVPFSEAGSRLHSRYDIRRPPIHVELLMQQDALSWFSERLHFDLAAYDENIGSIHLMLPNPILRKLNHRLGQNESGEEFSEIELILRSSQSFKDLSLIIEERRVHGPVDIRTILIDSPFIRVYHNGRVEKVGLALRHSSLGLLEYSEPLPFLRSIALNMSVAEGVKRITPSLDTAADTPFEVRMQRPISDSVFGESGSKDTSATHLLRANQRREKIAVAERYGQKLFQDNKIAARLTIRALIGSARERVMIFDPYLGSIDLLNFALATRWIGASVFIITSAMHLKNKDQNNIENGDVLEKQLKKWPKDHHIDVYVLTGTPPQLHDRFLVVDDAVWFSGNSLHSLGERMSLIIRLPSPEPILDALLEMKNGQRCSPFSKWIKARKKERNGPES
;
A
#
# COMPACT_ATOMS: atom_id res chain seq x y z
N MET A 1 6.45 25.38 28.21
CA MET A 1 6.24 26.35 27.12
C MET A 1 6.63 25.63 25.84
N ILE A 2 5.67 25.37 24.95
CA ILE A 2 5.93 24.76 23.65
C ILE A 2 6.69 25.83 22.84
N SER A 3 8.00 25.66 22.68
CA SER A 3 8.87 26.55 21.91
C SER A 3 9.00 26.11 20.44
N GLY A 4 8.05 25.31 19.97
CA GLY A 4 8.00 24.83 18.59
C GLY A 4 7.52 25.92 17.65
N GLU A 5 8.14 25.98 16.47
CA GLU A 5 7.65 26.79 15.35
C GLU A 5 6.41 26.09 14.79
N VAL A 6 5.23 26.66 15.05
CA VAL A 6 3.96 26.08 14.61
C VAL A 6 3.54 26.68 13.26
N ALA A 7 3.20 25.82 12.29
CA ALA A 7 2.56 26.21 11.03
C ALA A 7 1.05 26.14 11.15
N GLU A 8 0.36 27.09 10.53
CA GLU A 8 -1.09 27.07 10.38
C GLU A 8 -1.47 26.39 9.06
N GLU A 9 -2.50 25.53 9.09
CA GLU A 9 -3.15 25.01 7.89
C GLU A 9 -4.66 24.80 8.16
N PRO A 10 -5.55 25.49 7.42
CA PRO A 10 -5.27 26.62 6.53
C PRO A 10 -4.91 27.89 7.33
N ALA A 11 -4.46 28.95 6.66
CA ALA A 11 -4.24 30.25 7.30
C ALA A 11 -5.52 30.80 7.97
N TRP A 12 -5.43 31.27 9.21
CA TRP A 12 -6.58 31.84 9.92
C TRP A 12 -7.12 33.10 9.20
N PRO A 13 -8.45 33.30 9.09
CA PRO A 13 -9.56 32.55 9.69
C PRO A 13 -10.21 31.50 8.77
N ALA A 14 -9.49 31.02 7.74
CA ALA A 14 -10.03 29.96 6.89
C ALA A 14 -10.23 28.67 7.69
N LEU A 15 -11.20 27.88 7.25
CA LEU A 15 -11.50 26.56 7.80
C LEU A 15 -11.60 25.57 6.64
N ILE A 16 -11.15 24.33 6.87
CA ILE A 16 -11.33 23.22 5.93
C ILE A 16 -12.39 22.25 6.45
N ILE A 17 -12.98 21.48 5.54
CA ILE A 17 -13.77 20.29 5.88
C ILE A 17 -12.98 19.12 5.33
N ASP A 18 -12.44 18.29 6.21
CA ASP A 18 -11.67 17.10 5.83
C ASP A 18 -12.27 15.86 6.50
N PRO A 19 -12.84 14.93 5.72
CA PRO A 19 -13.37 13.68 6.27
C PRO A 19 -12.29 12.70 6.72
N ASN A 20 -11.01 12.94 6.40
CA ASN A 20 -9.91 12.02 6.70
C ASN A 20 -9.20 12.31 8.02
N VAL A 21 -9.59 13.36 8.73
CA VAL A 21 -9.03 13.67 10.04
C VAL A 21 -9.61 12.68 11.06
N PRO A 22 -8.78 11.86 11.72
CA PRO A 22 -9.25 10.66 12.42
C PRO A 22 -10.12 10.93 13.65
N PHE A 23 -10.08 12.16 14.17
CA PHE A 23 -10.87 12.62 15.32
C PHE A 23 -11.98 13.60 14.93
N SER A 24 -12.21 13.83 13.63
CA SER A 24 -13.22 14.77 13.15
C SER A 24 -14.56 14.08 12.87
N GLU A 25 -15.65 14.68 13.34
CA GLU A 25 -16.99 14.28 12.88
C GLU A 25 -17.25 14.83 11.48
N ALA A 26 -18.03 14.09 10.67
CA ALA A 26 -18.43 14.53 9.34
C ALA A 26 -19.14 15.90 9.39
N GLY A 27 -18.72 16.82 8.53
CA GLY A 27 -19.25 18.20 8.49
C GLY A 27 -18.61 19.16 9.51
N SER A 28 -17.65 18.70 10.31
CA SER A 28 -16.86 19.61 11.16
C SER A 28 -15.92 20.46 10.32
N ARG A 29 -15.75 21.71 10.75
CA ARG A 29 -14.84 22.68 10.13
C ARG A 29 -13.59 22.80 10.99
N LEU A 30 -12.43 22.64 10.39
CA LEU A 30 -11.16 22.49 11.07
C LEU A 30 -10.21 23.64 10.73
N HIS A 31 -9.49 24.10 11.75
CA HIS A 31 -8.23 24.83 11.61
C HIS A 31 -7.19 24.14 12.48
N SER A 32 -6.02 23.88 11.91
CA SER A 32 -4.97 23.13 12.57
C SER A 32 -3.70 23.97 12.68
N ARG A 33 -2.98 23.78 13.77
CA ARG A 33 -1.60 24.21 13.92
C ARG A 33 -0.72 23.00 14.15
N TYR A 34 0.26 22.80 13.28
CA TYR A 34 1.17 21.66 13.34
C TYR A 34 2.54 22.10 13.86
N ASP A 35 3.16 21.27 14.69
CA ASP A 35 4.54 21.49 15.11
C ASP A 35 5.49 21.04 13.99
N ILE A 36 6.12 22.00 13.31
CA ILE A 36 7.01 21.70 12.18
C ILE A 36 8.35 21.17 12.67
N ARG A 37 8.76 21.51 13.89
CA ARG A 37 10.02 21.10 14.48
C ARG A 37 9.77 20.02 15.52
N ARG A 38 9.43 18.82 15.03
CA ARG A 38 9.14 17.63 15.86
C ARG A 38 10.17 17.50 17.01
N PRO A 39 9.79 17.83 18.27
CA PRO A 39 10.70 17.76 19.40
C PRO A 39 11.12 16.32 19.70
N PRO A 40 12.30 16.08 20.30
CA PRO A 40 12.79 14.73 20.60
C PRO A 40 11.77 13.87 21.37
N ILE A 41 11.00 14.47 22.29
CA ILE A 41 9.98 13.77 23.06
C ILE A 41 8.84 13.18 22.20
N HIS A 42 8.51 13.79 21.05
CA HIS A 42 7.53 13.21 20.12
C HIS A 42 8.10 11.98 19.42
N VAL A 43 9.39 12.00 19.08
CA VAL A 43 10.09 10.85 18.48
C VAL A 43 10.22 9.72 19.48
N GLU A 44 10.55 10.03 20.74
CA GLU A 44 10.62 9.05 21.82
C GLU A 44 9.27 8.37 22.07
N LEU A 45 8.16 9.12 21.99
CA LEU A 45 6.80 8.55 22.10
C LEU A 45 6.52 7.52 21.00
N LEU A 46 6.92 7.81 19.76
CA LEU A 46 6.74 6.90 18.61
C LEU A 46 7.52 5.59 18.74
N MET A 47 8.55 5.55 19.61
CA MET A 47 9.33 4.34 19.89
C MET A 47 8.71 3.49 21.02
N GLN A 48 7.70 4.00 21.74
CA GLN A 48 7.08 3.31 22.86
C GLN A 48 5.78 2.63 22.44
N GLN A 49 5.88 1.37 22.01
CA GLN A 49 4.73 0.60 21.52
C GLN A 49 3.58 0.51 22.55
N ASP A 50 3.90 0.31 23.83
CA ASP A 50 2.90 0.25 24.91
C ASP A 50 2.13 1.57 25.06
N ALA A 51 2.84 2.71 24.92
CA ALA A 51 2.22 4.03 24.97
C ALA A 51 1.32 4.27 23.75
N LEU A 52 1.80 3.92 22.55
CA LEU A 52 1.02 4.02 21.32
C LEU A 52 -0.25 3.17 21.39
N SER A 53 -0.16 1.92 21.85
CA SER A 53 -1.33 1.06 22.06
C SER A 53 -2.30 1.66 23.07
N TRP A 54 -1.80 2.20 24.20
CA TRP A 54 -2.63 2.85 25.20
C TRP A 54 -3.40 4.07 24.65
N PHE A 55 -2.75 4.87 23.80
CA PHE A 55 -3.37 6.01 23.12
C PHE A 55 -4.39 5.55 22.09
N SER A 56 -4.05 4.60 21.22
CA SER A 56 -4.95 4.13 20.16
C SER A 56 -6.24 3.52 20.69
N GLU A 57 -6.19 2.81 21.82
CA GLU A 57 -7.40 2.32 22.49
C GLU A 57 -8.34 3.45 22.95
N ARG A 58 -7.80 4.62 23.30
CA ARG A 58 -8.56 5.74 23.88
C ARG A 58 -8.94 6.82 22.88
N LEU A 59 -8.09 7.04 21.89
CA LEU A 59 -8.33 7.99 20.80
C LEU A 59 -9.15 7.35 19.67
N HIS A 60 -9.23 6.02 19.66
CA HIS A 60 -9.91 5.25 18.60
C HIS A 60 -9.28 5.41 17.21
N PHE A 61 -8.01 5.84 17.14
CA PHE A 61 -7.20 5.86 15.92
C PHE A 61 -5.71 5.57 16.23
N ASP A 62 -4.96 5.15 15.20
CA ASP A 62 -3.53 4.87 15.33
C ASP A 62 -2.71 6.16 15.30
N LEU A 63 -2.15 6.57 16.45
CA LEU A 63 -1.36 7.79 16.53
C LEU A 63 -0.06 7.71 15.70
N ALA A 64 0.50 6.51 15.50
CA ALA A 64 1.69 6.33 14.67
C ALA A 64 1.37 6.46 13.17
N ALA A 65 0.13 6.13 12.76
CA ALA A 65 -0.33 6.34 11.39
C ALA A 65 -0.60 7.82 11.05
N TYR A 66 -0.74 8.67 12.07
CA TYR A 66 -0.98 10.11 11.95
C TYR A 66 0.00 10.90 12.83
N ASP A 67 1.29 10.58 12.68
CA ASP A 67 2.35 11.09 13.54
C ASP A 67 2.56 12.62 13.40
N GLU A 68 2.04 13.22 12.35
CA GLU A 68 1.97 14.67 12.14
C GLU A 68 1.06 15.37 13.15
N ASN A 69 0.10 14.65 13.76
CA ASN A 69 -0.81 15.20 14.77
C ASN A 69 -0.21 15.19 16.20
N ILE A 70 1.03 14.72 16.39
CA ILE A 70 1.66 14.74 17.71
C ILE A 70 2.14 16.17 18.02
N GLY A 71 1.51 16.77 19.04
CA GLY A 71 1.79 18.14 19.48
C GLY A 71 1.11 19.23 18.64
N SER A 72 0.23 18.84 17.71
CA SER A 72 -0.62 19.78 16.98
C SER A 72 -1.76 20.31 17.86
N ILE A 73 -2.32 21.45 17.46
CA ILE A 73 -3.49 22.06 18.07
C ILE A 73 -4.58 22.17 17.00
N HIS A 74 -5.74 21.57 17.28
CA HIS A 74 -6.86 21.55 16.35
C HIS A 74 -8.03 22.33 16.93
N LEU A 75 -8.52 23.31 16.19
CA LEU A 75 -9.79 23.99 16.44
C LEU A 75 -10.86 23.36 15.56
N MET A 76 -11.78 22.64 16.18
CA MET A 76 -12.93 22.03 15.50
C MET A 76 -14.19 22.84 15.80
N LEU A 77 -14.83 23.33 14.75
CA LEU A 77 -16.03 24.12 14.82
C LEU A 77 -17.18 23.37 14.13
N PRO A 78 -18.35 23.24 14.78
CA PRO A 78 -19.50 22.62 14.14
C PRO A 78 -19.99 23.48 12.97
N ASN A 79 -20.82 22.88 12.11
CA ASN A 79 -21.63 23.62 11.16
C ASN A 79 -22.52 24.64 11.93
N PRO A 80 -22.39 25.95 11.70
CA PRO A 80 -23.04 26.98 12.50
C PRO A 80 -24.50 27.17 12.08
N ILE A 81 -24.87 26.72 10.87
CA ILE A 81 -26.20 26.91 10.29
C ILE A 81 -27.00 25.62 10.32
N LEU A 82 -26.41 24.51 9.88
CA LEU A 82 -27.09 23.22 9.84
C LEU A 82 -26.81 22.38 11.08
N ARG A 83 -27.84 21.63 11.48
CA ARG A 83 -27.73 20.46 12.33
C ARG A 83 -27.45 19.22 11.50
N LYS A 84 -28.05 19.12 10.31
CA LYS A 84 -27.93 17.95 9.44
C LYS A 84 -28.22 18.29 7.98
N LEU A 85 -27.54 17.59 7.08
CA LEU A 85 -27.88 17.49 5.66
C LEU A 85 -28.09 16.01 5.35
N ASN A 86 -29.29 15.64 4.92
CA ASN A 86 -29.57 14.29 4.42
C ASN A 86 -29.61 14.34 2.90
N HIS A 87 -29.02 13.33 2.26
CA HIS A 87 -29.04 13.16 0.81
C HIS A 87 -29.38 11.72 0.46
N ARG A 88 -30.42 11.54 -0.35
CA ARG A 88 -30.85 10.22 -0.83
C ARG A 88 -31.22 10.27 -2.31
N LEU A 89 -31.04 9.14 -2.98
CA LEU A 89 -31.54 8.95 -4.34
C LEU A 89 -33.01 8.53 -4.28
N GLY A 90 -33.87 9.31 -4.93
CA GLY A 90 -35.27 8.98 -5.16
C GLY A 90 -35.52 8.63 -6.63
N GLN A 91 -36.65 7.99 -6.89
CA GLN A 91 -37.14 7.71 -8.24
C GLN A 91 -38.63 8.05 -8.30
N ASN A 92 -39.06 8.70 -9.38
CA ASN A 92 -40.49 8.98 -9.60
C ASN A 92 -41.19 7.79 -10.27
N GLU A 93 -42.51 7.88 -10.44
CA GLU A 93 -43.31 6.83 -11.09
C GLU A 93 -42.90 6.57 -12.54
N SER A 94 -42.32 7.57 -13.22
CA SER A 94 -41.79 7.46 -14.59
C SER A 94 -40.41 6.83 -14.67
N GLY A 95 -39.78 6.52 -13.51
CA GLY A 95 -38.46 5.92 -13.43
C GLY A 95 -37.30 6.93 -13.48
N GLU A 96 -37.58 8.23 -13.50
CA GLU A 96 -36.56 9.27 -13.46
C GLU A 96 -35.98 9.41 -12.06
N GLU A 97 -34.66 9.47 -11.98
CA GLU A 97 -33.93 9.56 -10.72
C GLU A 97 -33.74 11.04 -10.32
N PHE A 98 -33.83 11.30 -9.02
CA PHE A 98 -33.60 12.63 -8.44
C PHE A 98 -32.83 12.54 -7.13
N SER A 99 -31.99 13.53 -6.86
CA SER A 99 -31.43 13.75 -5.53
C SER A 99 -32.47 14.42 -4.65
N GLU A 100 -32.84 13.77 -3.55
CA GLU A 100 -33.65 14.37 -2.50
C GLU A 100 -32.76 14.80 -1.35
N ILE A 101 -32.83 16.09 -1.05
CA ILE A 101 -31.95 16.76 -0.09
C ILE A 101 -32.81 17.43 0.97
N GLU A 102 -32.55 17.08 2.22
CA GLU A 102 -33.22 17.64 3.39
C GLU A 102 -32.20 18.36 4.26
N LEU A 103 -32.51 19.63 4.56
CA LEU A 103 -31.68 20.53 5.33
C LEU A 103 -32.34 20.82 6.67
N ILE A 104 -31.71 20.39 7.76
CA ILE A 104 -32.19 20.63 9.12
C ILE A 104 -31.39 21.78 9.72
N LEU A 105 -32.01 22.96 9.81
CA LEU A 105 -31.39 24.15 10.40
C LEU A 105 -31.20 24.02 11.92
N ARG A 106 -30.21 24.73 12.47
CA ARG A 106 -30.12 25.01 13.91
C ARG A 106 -31.14 26.07 14.32
N SER A 107 -31.46 26.12 15.61
CA SER A 107 -32.36 27.13 16.16
C SER A 107 -31.89 28.53 15.82
N SER A 108 -32.84 29.38 15.38
CA SER A 108 -32.60 30.79 15.01
C SER A 108 -31.74 31.01 13.76
N GLN A 109 -31.50 29.97 12.96
CA GLN A 109 -30.82 30.09 11.66
C GLN A 109 -31.84 30.18 10.51
N SER A 110 -31.38 30.60 9.34
CA SER A 110 -32.22 30.73 8.13
C SER A 110 -31.48 30.22 6.90
N PHE A 111 -32.21 30.03 5.80
CA PHE A 111 -31.61 29.67 4.50
C PHE A 111 -30.94 30.83 3.77
N LYS A 112 -30.99 32.04 4.34
CA LYS A 112 -30.41 33.23 3.72
C LYS A 112 -28.93 32.99 3.41
N ASP A 113 -28.52 33.43 2.22
CA ASP A 113 -27.13 33.39 1.74
C ASP A 113 -26.55 31.96 1.56
N LEU A 114 -27.39 30.92 1.61
CA LEU A 114 -27.00 29.55 1.32
C LEU A 114 -27.15 29.21 -0.17
N SER A 115 -26.14 28.53 -0.69
CA SER A 115 -26.16 27.92 -2.02
C SER A 115 -25.68 26.48 -1.93
N LEU A 116 -26.39 25.58 -2.59
CA LEU A 116 -26.00 24.20 -2.77
C LEU A 116 -25.39 24.02 -4.15
N ILE A 117 -24.17 23.50 -4.21
CA ILE A 117 -23.55 23.02 -5.44
C ILE A 117 -23.75 21.50 -5.49
N ILE A 118 -24.36 21.01 -6.56
CA ILE A 118 -24.52 19.58 -6.84
C ILE A 118 -23.74 19.22 -8.11
N GLU A 119 -22.89 18.21 -8.00
CA GLU A 119 -22.11 17.66 -9.11
C GLU A 119 -22.58 16.24 -9.41
N GLU A 120 -23.11 16.00 -10.61
CA GLU A 120 -23.30 14.65 -11.12
C GLU A 120 -22.06 14.22 -11.91
N ARG A 121 -21.46 13.11 -11.49
CA ARG A 121 -20.29 12.53 -12.15
C ARG A 121 -20.58 11.14 -12.68
N ARG A 122 -20.15 10.88 -13.90
CA ARG A 122 -20.17 9.55 -14.54
C ARG A 122 -18.75 9.03 -14.75
N VAL A 123 -18.63 7.82 -15.27
CA VAL A 123 -17.34 7.16 -15.57
C VAL A 123 -16.31 8.06 -16.25
N HIS A 124 -16.73 8.93 -17.17
CA HIS A 124 -15.83 9.81 -17.94
C HIS A 124 -15.63 11.22 -17.39
N GLY A 125 -16.33 11.60 -16.32
CA GLY A 125 -16.21 12.94 -15.74
C GLY A 125 -17.54 13.54 -15.29
N PRO A 126 -17.52 14.83 -14.86
CA PRO A 126 -18.71 15.56 -14.51
C PRO A 126 -19.60 15.73 -15.74
N VAL A 127 -20.88 15.40 -15.60
CA VAL A 127 -21.90 15.60 -16.65
C VAL A 127 -22.72 16.85 -16.38
N ASP A 128 -22.85 17.22 -15.11
CA ASP A 128 -23.64 18.36 -14.70
C ASP A 128 -23.14 18.93 -13.37
N ILE A 129 -23.07 20.26 -13.28
CA ILE A 129 -22.73 21.01 -12.07
C ILE A 129 -23.73 22.16 -11.95
N ARG A 130 -24.59 22.10 -10.94
CA ARG A 130 -25.62 23.11 -10.69
C ARG A 130 -25.37 23.81 -9.37
N THR A 131 -25.56 25.13 -9.35
CA THR A 131 -25.66 25.90 -8.11
C THR A 131 -27.12 26.28 -7.90
N ILE A 132 -27.66 25.91 -6.75
CA ILE A 132 -29.05 26.10 -6.37
C ILE A 132 -29.07 27.03 -5.16
N LEU A 133 -29.79 28.15 -5.26
CA LEU A 133 -30.07 29.00 -4.11
C LEU A 133 -31.09 28.30 -3.21
N ILE A 134 -30.84 28.30 -1.92
CA ILE A 134 -31.67 27.56 -0.96
C ILE A 134 -32.71 28.51 -0.37
N ASP A 135 -33.97 28.18 -0.57
CA ASP A 135 -35.12 28.90 -0.01
C ASP A 135 -36.07 27.98 0.79
N SER A 136 -35.84 26.66 0.73
CA SER A 136 -36.69 25.61 1.31
C SER A 136 -35.83 24.55 2.03
N PRO A 137 -36.35 23.92 3.11
CA PRO A 137 -35.69 22.80 3.79
C PRO A 137 -35.60 21.54 2.92
N PHE A 138 -36.45 21.40 1.90
CA PHE A 138 -36.50 20.24 1.02
C PHE A 138 -36.25 20.66 -0.42
N ILE A 139 -35.26 20.02 -1.04
CA ILE A 139 -34.85 20.27 -2.42
C ILE A 139 -34.87 18.94 -3.18
N ARG A 140 -35.47 18.96 -4.37
CA ARG A 140 -35.38 17.86 -5.33
C ARG A 140 -34.65 18.31 -6.57
N VAL A 141 -33.63 17.55 -6.96
CA VAL A 141 -32.82 17.81 -8.15
C VAL A 141 -32.95 16.62 -9.09
N TYR A 142 -33.68 16.80 -10.18
CA TYR A 142 -33.84 15.75 -11.19
C TYR A 142 -32.55 15.57 -12.01
N HIS A 143 -32.22 14.31 -12.26
CA HIS A 143 -31.05 13.89 -13.04
C HIS A 143 -31.48 13.37 -14.41
N ASN A 144 -30.58 13.49 -15.39
CA ASN A 144 -30.87 13.03 -16.74
C ASN A 144 -30.49 11.55 -16.90
N GLY A 145 -31.45 10.66 -16.66
CA GLY A 145 -31.23 9.21 -16.70
C GLY A 145 -30.61 8.68 -15.41
N ARG A 146 -29.88 7.57 -15.50
CA ARG A 146 -29.37 6.85 -14.32
C ARG A 146 -28.17 7.57 -13.69
N VAL A 147 -28.27 7.86 -12.40
CA VAL A 147 -27.27 8.50 -11.56
C VAL A 147 -26.19 7.50 -11.17
N GLU A 148 -24.93 7.85 -11.43
CA GLU A 148 -23.77 7.05 -11.02
C GLU A 148 -23.17 7.54 -9.71
N LYS A 149 -22.74 8.81 -9.67
CA LYS A 149 -22.16 9.45 -8.48
C LYS A 149 -22.66 10.88 -8.35
N VAL A 150 -22.91 11.32 -7.12
CA VAL A 150 -23.30 12.71 -6.83
C VAL A 150 -22.46 13.27 -5.70
N GLY A 151 -21.87 14.43 -5.93
CA GLY A 151 -21.18 15.22 -4.91
C GLY A 151 -22.00 16.44 -4.53
N LEU A 152 -21.85 16.88 -3.27
CA LEU A 152 -22.55 18.04 -2.74
C LEU A 152 -21.55 18.98 -2.06
N ALA A 153 -21.71 20.28 -2.28
CA ALA A 153 -21.02 21.31 -1.51
C ALA A 153 -22.03 22.38 -1.08
N LEU A 154 -22.25 22.51 0.23
CA LEU A 154 -23.08 23.57 0.78
C LEU A 154 -22.20 24.76 1.15
N ARG A 155 -22.52 25.93 0.64
CA ARG A 155 -21.77 27.16 0.87
C ARG A 155 -22.66 28.27 1.40
N HIS A 156 -22.12 29.04 2.33
CA HIS A 156 -22.65 30.34 2.74
C HIS A 156 -21.79 31.47 2.16
N SER A 157 -22.41 32.57 1.74
CA SER A 157 -21.70 33.67 1.08
C SER A 157 -20.53 34.23 1.91
N SER A 158 -20.71 34.38 3.23
CA SER A 158 -19.69 34.92 4.15
C SER A 158 -18.93 33.89 4.98
N LEU A 159 -19.49 32.71 5.25
CA LEU A 159 -18.87 31.69 6.12
C LEU A 159 -18.11 30.63 5.33
N GLY A 160 -18.18 30.68 4.00
CA GLY A 160 -17.52 29.72 3.12
C GLY A 160 -18.24 28.38 3.09
N LEU A 161 -17.47 27.30 2.99
CA LEU A 161 -17.96 25.93 2.88
C LEU A 161 -18.48 25.45 4.25
N LEU A 162 -19.68 24.89 4.25
CA LEU A 162 -20.37 24.41 5.46
C LEU A 162 -20.51 22.88 5.48
N GLU A 163 -20.71 22.27 4.33
CA GLU A 163 -20.74 20.81 4.17
C GLU A 163 -20.09 20.45 2.83
N TYR A 164 -19.42 19.30 2.80
CA TYR A 164 -18.84 18.75 1.59
C TYR A 164 -18.97 17.22 1.58
N SER A 165 -19.43 16.71 0.45
CA SER A 165 -19.47 15.30 0.11
C SER A 165 -18.85 15.15 -1.27
N GLU A 166 -17.79 14.35 -1.36
CA GLU A 166 -17.26 13.95 -2.66
C GLU A 166 -18.31 13.22 -3.50
N PRO A 167 -18.16 13.18 -4.84
CA PRO A 167 -19.02 12.37 -5.69
C PRO A 167 -18.96 10.88 -5.34
N LEU A 168 -19.97 10.42 -4.59
CA LEU A 168 -20.09 9.04 -4.15
C LEU A 168 -21.26 8.33 -4.86
N PRO A 169 -21.14 7.01 -5.10
CA PRO A 169 -22.24 6.24 -5.65
C PRO A 169 -23.31 5.95 -4.59
N PHE A 170 -24.54 5.72 -5.05
CA PHE A 170 -25.63 5.27 -4.17
C PHE A 170 -25.65 3.74 -4.06
N LEU A 171 -25.97 3.25 -2.86
CA LEU A 171 -26.26 1.84 -2.63
C LEU A 171 -27.58 1.47 -3.32
N ARG A 172 -27.54 0.56 -4.30
CA ARG A 172 -28.71 0.15 -5.09
C ARG A 172 -29.25 -1.23 -4.73
N SER A 173 -28.39 -2.12 -4.23
CA SER A 173 -28.81 -3.44 -3.76
C SER A 173 -27.86 -4.00 -2.70
N ILE A 174 -28.40 -4.89 -1.87
CA ILE A 174 -27.70 -5.65 -0.86
C ILE A 174 -27.99 -7.13 -1.12
N ALA A 175 -26.95 -7.93 -1.29
CA ALA A 175 -27.06 -9.38 -1.37
C ALA A 175 -26.72 -9.99 -0.01
N LEU A 176 -27.64 -10.74 0.58
CA LEU A 176 -27.45 -11.49 1.82
C LEU A 176 -27.35 -12.97 1.50
N ASN A 177 -26.19 -13.54 1.80
CA ASN A 177 -25.91 -14.97 1.68
C ASN A 177 -25.85 -15.54 3.10
N MET A 178 -26.83 -16.37 3.47
CA MET A 178 -26.85 -17.02 4.78
C MET A 178 -26.34 -18.45 4.65
N SER A 179 -25.35 -18.81 5.47
CA SER A 179 -24.86 -20.17 5.59
C SER A 179 -24.94 -20.66 7.03
N VAL A 180 -25.38 -21.90 7.24
CA VAL A 180 -25.44 -22.54 8.57
C VAL A 180 -24.30 -23.54 8.71
N ALA A 181 -23.74 -23.62 9.92
CA ALA A 181 -22.75 -24.63 10.25
C ALA A 181 -23.39 -26.03 10.19
N GLU A 182 -23.00 -26.84 9.23
CA GLU A 182 -23.56 -28.18 8.99
C GLU A 182 -22.76 -29.27 9.75
N GLY A 183 -21.52 -28.98 10.14
CA GLY A 183 -20.68 -29.88 10.93
C GLY A 183 -19.24 -29.40 11.05
N VAL A 184 -18.41 -30.20 11.70
CA VAL A 184 -16.97 -29.96 11.83
C VAL A 184 -16.22 -31.07 11.11
N LYS A 185 -15.40 -30.69 10.14
CA LYS A 185 -14.46 -31.60 9.47
C LYS A 185 -13.12 -31.50 10.19
N ARG A 186 -12.75 -32.56 10.92
CA ARG A 186 -11.40 -32.70 11.49
C ARG A 186 -10.45 -33.13 10.38
N ILE A 187 -9.43 -32.31 10.12
CA ILE A 187 -8.37 -32.59 9.17
C ILE A 187 -7.15 -33.03 9.96
N THR A 188 -6.69 -34.26 9.71
CA THR A 188 -5.41 -34.77 10.19
C THR A 188 -4.47 -34.75 9.00
N PRO A 189 -3.48 -33.83 8.96
CA PRO A 189 -2.49 -33.80 7.88
C PRO A 189 -1.73 -35.12 7.82
N SER A 190 -1.57 -35.70 6.64
CA SER A 190 -0.97 -37.02 6.45
C SER A 190 0.56 -37.03 6.34
N LEU A 191 1.25 -35.97 6.79
CA LEU A 191 2.71 -35.84 6.63
C LEU A 191 3.44 -35.74 7.97
N ASP A 192 4.52 -36.52 8.03
CA ASP A 192 5.24 -37.01 9.21
C ASP A 192 6.20 -35.96 9.78
N THR A 193 5.66 -34.88 10.33
CA THR A 193 6.37 -34.03 11.30
C THR A 193 5.50 -33.86 12.53
N ALA A 194 6.05 -34.17 13.71
CA ALA A 194 5.37 -34.15 15.02
C ALA A 194 4.80 -32.77 15.46
N ALA A 195 4.73 -31.79 14.56
CA ALA A 195 4.23 -30.43 14.77
C ALA A 195 2.85 -30.17 14.12
N ASP A 196 2.33 -31.05 13.26
CA ASP A 196 1.04 -30.82 12.61
C ASP A 196 -0.12 -31.33 13.49
N THR A 197 -0.63 -30.44 14.35
CA THR A 197 -1.82 -30.73 15.16
C THR A 197 -3.06 -30.84 14.28
N PRO A 198 -3.92 -31.86 14.48
CA PRO A 198 -5.20 -31.94 13.81
C PRO A 198 -5.99 -30.65 14.04
N PHE A 199 -6.57 -30.10 12.98
CA PHE A 199 -7.38 -28.89 13.09
C PHE A 199 -8.80 -29.15 12.59
N GLU A 200 -9.73 -28.42 13.15
CA GLU A 200 -11.16 -28.55 12.90
C GLU A 200 -11.63 -27.41 12.00
N VAL A 201 -12.20 -27.76 10.85
CA VAL A 201 -12.81 -26.80 9.93
C VAL A 201 -14.32 -26.90 10.07
N ARG A 202 -14.96 -25.82 10.52
CA ARG A 202 -16.42 -25.71 10.49
C ARG A 202 -16.89 -25.66 9.05
N MET A 203 -17.69 -26.64 8.65
CA MET A 203 -18.33 -26.67 7.34
C MET A 203 -19.59 -25.82 7.38
N GLN A 204 -19.74 -24.94 6.40
CA GLN A 204 -20.91 -24.09 6.24
C GLN A 204 -21.68 -24.50 4.98
N ARG A 205 -23.00 -24.63 5.11
CA ARG A 205 -23.91 -24.87 3.99
C ARG A 205 -24.73 -23.61 3.72
N PRO A 206 -24.71 -23.08 2.49
CA PRO A 206 -25.60 -21.98 2.12
C PRO A 206 -27.06 -22.45 2.22
N ILE A 207 -27.89 -21.68 2.91
CA ILE A 207 -29.32 -21.96 3.10
C ILE A 207 -30.18 -21.02 2.27
N SER A 208 -29.76 -19.77 2.08
CA SER A 208 -30.53 -18.80 1.29
C SER A 208 -29.65 -17.72 0.68
N ASP A 209 -30.03 -17.35 -0.54
CA ASP A 209 -29.56 -16.16 -1.24
C ASP A 209 -30.75 -15.21 -1.35
N SER A 210 -30.62 -14.00 -0.82
CA SER A 210 -31.64 -12.95 -1.00
C SER A 210 -30.98 -11.67 -1.49
N VAL A 211 -31.57 -11.07 -2.51
CA VAL A 211 -31.12 -9.78 -3.06
C VAL A 211 -32.22 -8.77 -2.80
N PHE A 212 -31.92 -7.77 -1.99
CA PHE A 212 -32.78 -6.61 -1.75
C PHE A 212 -32.32 -5.46 -2.65
N GLY A 213 -33.22 -4.87 -3.43
CA GLY A 213 -32.93 -3.76 -4.34
C GLY A 213 -32.92 -4.16 -5.82
N GLU A 214 -32.31 -3.32 -6.67
CA GLU A 214 -32.26 -3.58 -8.11
C GLU A 214 -31.36 -4.80 -8.39
N SER A 215 -31.97 -5.93 -8.78
CA SER A 215 -31.24 -7.09 -9.32
C SER A 215 -30.58 -6.68 -10.64
N GLY A 216 -29.25 -6.84 -10.73
CA GLY A 216 -28.40 -6.32 -11.80
C GLY A 216 -28.58 -6.98 -13.17
N SER A 217 -29.79 -6.99 -13.72
CA SER A 217 -30.16 -7.76 -14.92
C SER A 217 -30.17 -6.98 -16.23
N LYS A 218 -29.79 -5.70 -16.25
CA LYS A 218 -29.55 -4.99 -17.52
C LYS A 218 -28.13 -4.44 -17.54
N ASP A 219 -27.26 -5.10 -18.30
CA ASP A 219 -25.97 -4.55 -18.70
C ASP A 219 -26.25 -3.28 -19.53
N THR A 220 -26.10 -2.13 -18.90
CA THR A 220 -26.19 -0.83 -19.58
C THR A 220 -24.79 -0.40 -20.02
N SER A 221 -24.72 0.55 -20.95
CA SER A 221 -23.42 1.15 -21.32
C SER A 221 -22.68 1.69 -20.09
N ALA A 222 -23.40 2.21 -19.09
CA ALA A 222 -22.84 2.64 -17.81
C ALA A 222 -22.18 1.50 -17.02
N THR A 223 -22.83 0.34 -16.88
CA THR A 223 -22.22 -0.81 -16.16
C THR A 223 -21.00 -1.35 -16.88
N HIS A 224 -21.05 -1.42 -18.22
CA HIS A 224 -19.91 -1.83 -19.03
C HIS A 224 -18.72 -0.86 -18.89
N LEU A 225 -18.97 0.45 -19.00
CA LEU A 225 -17.95 1.49 -18.85
C LEU A 225 -17.35 1.49 -17.43
N LEU A 226 -18.18 1.30 -16.39
CA LEU A 226 -17.72 1.22 -15.00
C LEU A 226 -16.77 0.04 -14.80
N ARG A 227 -17.14 -1.16 -15.28
CA ARG A 227 -16.26 -2.35 -15.24
C ARG A 227 -14.95 -2.13 -16.00
N ALA A 228 -15.03 -1.52 -17.18
CA ALA A 228 -13.84 -1.19 -17.97
C ALA A 228 -12.93 -0.19 -17.25
N ASN A 229 -13.50 0.81 -16.56
CA ASN A 229 -12.73 1.77 -15.79
C ASN A 229 -12.07 1.14 -14.56
N GLN A 230 -12.81 0.35 -13.78
CA GLN A 230 -12.25 -0.42 -12.66
C GLN A 230 -11.13 -1.35 -13.10
N ARG A 231 -11.25 -1.96 -14.29
CA ARG A 231 -10.17 -2.77 -14.86
C ARG A 231 -8.94 -1.93 -15.18
N ARG A 232 -9.11 -0.75 -15.79
CA ARG A 232 -7.99 0.18 -16.06
C ARG A 232 -7.34 0.68 -14.77
N GLU A 233 -8.12 1.03 -13.76
CA GLU A 233 -7.59 1.42 -12.44
C GLU A 233 -6.76 0.32 -11.82
N LYS A 234 -7.24 -0.94 -11.85
CA LYS A 234 -6.46 -2.10 -11.37
C LYS A 234 -5.17 -2.29 -12.15
N ILE A 235 -5.20 -2.12 -13.47
CA ILE A 235 -3.99 -2.20 -14.32
C ILE A 235 -3.03 -1.06 -13.96
N ALA A 236 -3.51 0.18 -13.82
CA ALA A 236 -2.69 1.33 -13.47
C ALA A 236 -2.07 1.19 -12.07
N VAL A 237 -2.80 0.63 -11.10
CA VAL A 237 -2.28 0.30 -9.77
C VAL A 237 -1.20 -0.78 -9.86
N ALA A 238 -1.45 -1.84 -10.64
CA ALA A 238 -0.46 -2.89 -10.88
C ALA A 238 0.82 -2.33 -11.53
N GLU A 239 0.69 -1.45 -12.53
CA GLU A 239 1.82 -0.75 -13.17
C GLU A 239 2.56 0.18 -12.21
N ARG A 240 1.84 0.94 -11.38
CA ARG A 240 2.42 1.82 -10.34
C ARG A 240 3.27 1.02 -9.35
N TYR A 241 2.81 -0.16 -8.95
CA TYR A 241 3.56 -1.10 -8.13
C TYR A 241 4.48 -2.02 -8.93
N GLY A 242 4.73 -1.72 -10.22
CA GLY A 242 5.68 -2.46 -11.05
C GLY A 242 5.37 -3.95 -11.20
N GLN A 243 4.14 -4.38 -10.96
CA GLN A 243 3.76 -5.79 -10.98
C GLN A 243 4.03 -6.40 -12.36
N LYS A 244 4.89 -7.43 -12.41
CA LYS A 244 5.22 -8.14 -13.65
C LYS A 244 5.16 -9.65 -13.46
N LEU A 245 4.31 -10.28 -14.25
CA LEU A 245 4.16 -11.72 -14.34
C LEU A 245 4.97 -12.24 -15.53
N PHE A 246 5.81 -13.25 -15.30
CA PHE A 246 6.53 -13.97 -16.35
C PHE A 246 6.01 -15.40 -16.41
N GLN A 247 5.67 -15.87 -17.61
CA GLN A 247 5.24 -17.24 -17.90
C GLN A 247 6.13 -17.79 -19.01
N ASP A 248 6.95 -18.78 -18.68
CA ASP A 248 7.86 -19.49 -19.60
C ASP A 248 8.69 -18.58 -20.51
N ASN A 249 9.11 -17.42 -19.98
CA ASN A 249 9.86 -16.40 -20.70
C ASN A 249 11.04 -15.85 -19.87
N LYS A 250 12.05 -16.70 -19.67
CA LYS A 250 13.29 -16.36 -18.95
C LYS A 250 14.04 -15.17 -19.57
N ILE A 251 13.98 -15.01 -20.89
CA ILE A 251 14.65 -13.90 -21.59
C ILE A 251 14.01 -12.56 -21.22
N ALA A 252 12.68 -12.45 -21.30
CA ALA A 252 11.96 -11.23 -20.94
C ALA A 252 12.13 -10.87 -19.46
N ALA A 253 12.12 -11.88 -18.58
CA ALA A 253 12.40 -11.70 -17.16
C ALA A 253 13.79 -11.10 -16.95
N ARG A 254 14.83 -11.71 -17.53
CA ARG A 254 16.21 -11.25 -17.42
C ARG A 254 16.41 -9.84 -17.97
N LEU A 255 15.82 -9.52 -19.13
CA LEU A 255 15.88 -8.17 -19.69
C LEU A 255 15.19 -7.15 -18.79
N THR A 256 14.06 -7.53 -18.18
CA THR A 256 13.35 -6.67 -17.22
C THR A 256 14.19 -6.38 -15.99
N ILE A 257 14.77 -7.41 -15.35
CA ILE A 257 15.62 -7.21 -14.16
C ILE A 257 16.85 -6.36 -14.50
N ARG A 258 17.48 -6.60 -15.65
CA ARG A 258 18.62 -5.77 -16.12
C ARG A 258 18.22 -4.33 -16.38
N ALA A 259 17.01 -4.08 -16.91
CA ALA A 259 16.50 -2.73 -17.09
C ALA A 259 16.24 -2.02 -15.75
N LEU A 260 15.71 -2.74 -14.74
CA LEU A 260 15.53 -2.22 -13.39
C LEU A 260 16.87 -1.83 -12.76
N ILE A 261 17.85 -2.75 -12.77
CA ILE A 261 19.20 -2.49 -12.24
C ILE A 261 19.87 -1.33 -13.00
N GLY A 262 19.70 -1.28 -14.33
CA GLY A 262 20.26 -0.23 -15.17
C GLY A 262 19.65 1.15 -14.95
N SER A 263 18.50 1.26 -14.28
CA SER A 263 17.90 2.54 -13.89
C SER A 263 18.46 3.14 -12.59
N ALA A 264 19.16 2.34 -11.78
CA ALA A 264 19.73 2.78 -10.50
C ALA A 264 20.70 3.94 -10.69
N ARG A 265 20.62 4.97 -9.85
CA ARG A 265 21.52 6.12 -9.87
C ARG A 265 22.57 6.09 -8.77
N GLU A 266 22.24 5.53 -7.63
CA GLU A 266 23.08 5.55 -6.43
C GLU A 266 23.46 4.15 -5.97
N ARG A 267 22.50 3.22 -5.94
CA ARG A 267 22.74 1.90 -5.34
C ARG A 267 21.84 0.80 -5.89
N VAL A 268 22.40 -0.40 -5.93
CA VAL A 268 21.70 -1.65 -6.22
C VAL A 268 22.02 -2.63 -5.12
N MET A 269 21.00 -3.18 -4.46
CA MET A 269 21.16 -4.22 -3.46
C MET A 269 20.43 -5.49 -3.88
N ILE A 270 21.13 -6.61 -3.94
CA ILE A 270 20.55 -7.90 -4.31
C ILE A 270 20.59 -8.83 -3.12
N PHE A 271 19.42 -9.20 -2.62
CA PHE A 271 19.24 -10.16 -1.53
C PHE A 271 18.63 -11.42 -2.11
N ASP A 272 19.46 -12.42 -2.43
CA ASP A 272 18.98 -13.69 -2.93
C ASP A 272 19.86 -14.83 -2.37
N PRO A 273 19.35 -15.64 -1.42
CA PRO A 273 20.12 -16.67 -0.74
C PRO A 273 20.56 -17.80 -1.67
N TYR A 274 20.00 -17.90 -2.88
CA TYR A 274 20.29 -18.94 -3.86
C TYR A 274 20.92 -18.39 -5.14
N LEU A 275 21.39 -17.14 -5.10
CA LEU A 275 22.01 -16.52 -6.25
C LEU A 275 23.39 -17.13 -6.52
N GLY A 276 23.54 -17.71 -7.71
CA GLY A 276 24.77 -18.32 -8.19
C GLY A 276 25.76 -17.30 -8.77
N SER A 277 27.00 -17.76 -8.96
CA SER A 277 28.14 -16.94 -9.41
C SER A 277 27.92 -16.32 -10.81
N ILE A 278 27.39 -17.08 -11.76
CA ILE A 278 27.15 -16.62 -13.14
C ILE A 278 26.07 -15.54 -13.21
N ASP A 279 24.97 -15.68 -12.47
CA ASP A 279 23.85 -14.74 -12.52
C ASP A 279 24.13 -13.47 -11.74
N LEU A 280 24.86 -13.59 -10.64
CA LEU A 280 25.33 -12.47 -9.83
C LEU A 280 26.08 -11.45 -10.69
N LEU A 281 27.00 -11.89 -11.56
CA LEU A 281 27.70 -10.99 -12.47
C LEU A 281 26.77 -10.40 -13.55
N ASN A 282 25.87 -11.22 -14.09
CA ASN A 282 25.01 -10.79 -15.20
C ASN A 282 24.01 -9.70 -14.79
N PHE A 283 23.58 -9.72 -13.53
CA PHE A 283 22.73 -8.69 -12.96
C PHE A 283 23.56 -7.52 -12.44
N ALA A 284 24.65 -7.76 -11.71
CA ALA A 284 25.51 -6.69 -11.22
C ALA A 284 26.10 -5.82 -12.34
N LEU A 285 26.45 -6.39 -13.51
CA LEU A 285 26.95 -5.64 -14.67
C LEU A 285 25.89 -4.81 -15.40
N ALA A 286 24.61 -4.92 -15.01
CA ALA A 286 23.55 -4.16 -15.66
C ALA A 286 23.51 -2.69 -15.22
N THR A 287 24.24 -2.31 -14.16
CA THR A 287 24.38 -0.91 -13.71
C THR A 287 25.00 -0.06 -14.81
N ARG A 288 24.38 1.07 -15.12
CA ARG A 288 24.87 2.01 -16.15
C ARG A 288 25.70 3.16 -15.58
N TRP A 289 25.57 3.43 -14.28
CA TRP A 289 26.19 4.56 -13.60
C TRP A 289 27.46 4.09 -12.89
N ILE A 290 28.61 4.65 -13.25
CA ILE A 290 29.93 4.27 -12.71
C ILE A 290 30.00 4.50 -11.19
N GLY A 291 29.26 5.48 -10.67
CA GLY A 291 29.17 5.78 -9.23
C GLY A 291 28.16 4.94 -8.44
N ALA A 292 27.34 4.11 -9.10
CA ALA A 292 26.34 3.31 -8.41
C ALA A 292 27.03 2.15 -7.65
N SER A 293 26.79 2.06 -6.35
CA SER A 293 27.30 0.96 -5.53
C SER A 293 26.46 -0.31 -5.74
N VAL A 294 27.11 -1.46 -5.86
CA VAL A 294 26.42 -2.75 -5.94
C VAL A 294 26.72 -3.57 -4.69
N PHE A 295 25.66 -3.94 -4.00
CA PHE A 295 25.70 -4.72 -2.78
C PHE A 295 24.94 -6.03 -2.95
N ILE A 296 25.50 -7.15 -2.49
CA ILE A 296 24.93 -8.48 -2.74
C ILE A 296 24.99 -9.34 -1.48
N ILE A 297 23.87 -9.96 -1.10
CA ILE A 297 23.80 -11.02 -0.08
C ILE A 297 23.37 -12.33 -0.72
N THR A 298 24.17 -13.38 -0.47
CA THR A 298 23.85 -14.78 -0.82
C THR A 298 24.10 -15.70 0.38
N SER A 299 23.84 -17.01 0.27
CA SER A 299 24.03 -17.96 1.38
C SER A 299 25.29 -18.83 1.23
N ALA A 300 25.92 -19.15 2.37
CA ALA A 300 26.99 -20.13 2.43
C ALA A 300 26.54 -21.51 1.94
N MET A 301 25.27 -21.86 2.19
CA MET A 301 24.65 -23.10 1.71
C MET A 301 24.73 -23.19 0.18
N HIS A 302 24.33 -22.14 -0.54
CA HIS A 302 24.40 -22.11 -2.00
C HIS A 302 25.85 -22.04 -2.52
N LEU A 303 26.73 -21.29 -1.85
CA LEU A 303 28.13 -21.15 -2.25
C LEU A 303 28.96 -22.42 -2.04
N LYS A 304 28.55 -23.32 -1.14
CA LYS A 304 29.17 -24.64 -0.93
C LYS A 304 28.74 -25.68 -1.95
N ASN A 305 27.67 -25.44 -2.70
CA ASN A 305 27.26 -26.33 -3.79
C ASN A 305 28.33 -26.36 -4.87
N LYS A 306 28.52 -27.53 -5.47
CA LYS A 306 29.48 -27.74 -6.54
C LYS A 306 28.81 -27.67 -7.90
N ASP A 307 29.50 -27.10 -8.87
CA ASP A 307 29.08 -27.09 -10.27
C ASP A 307 29.34 -28.46 -10.95
N GLN A 308 29.04 -28.56 -12.24
CA GLN A 308 29.27 -29.76 -13.06
C GLN A 308 30.75 -30.17 -13.11
N ASN A 309 31.67 -29.25 -12.83
CA ASN A 309 33.12 -29.49 -12.80
C ASN A 309 33.62 -29.81 -11.38
N ASN A 310 32.72 -30.06 -10.42
CA ASN A 310 33.02 -30.37 -9.02
C ASN A 310 33.74 -29.21 -8.28
N ILE A 311 33.55 -27.96 -8.73
CA ILE A 311 34.10 -26.74 -8.12
C ILE A 311 33.00 -26.08 -7.27
N GLU A 312 33.32 -25.70 -6.02
CA GLU A 312 32.37 -24.95 -5.18
C GLU A 312 32.04 -23.58 -5.82
N ASN A 313 30.75 -23.22 -5.82
CA ASN A 313 30.25 -21.94 -6.34
C ASN A 313 31.00 -20.72 -5.76
N GLY A 314 31.43 -20.81 -4.49
CA GLY A 314 32.25 -19.80 -3.84
C GLY A 314 33.61 -19.58 -4.54
N ASP A 315 34.28 -20.64 -5.00
CA ASP A 315 35.56 -20.47 -5.71
C ASP A 315 35.35 -19.90 -7.12
N VAL A 316 34.24 -20.26 -7.78
CA VAL A 316 33.85 -19.66 -9.07
C VAL A 316 33.61 -18.16 -8.91
N LEU A 317 32.86 -17.76 -7.87
CA LEU A 317 32.60 -16.36 -7.55
C LEU A 317 33.89 -15.59 -7.22
N GLU A 318 34.81 -16.18 -6.45
CA GLU A 318 36.10 -15.53 -6.15
C GLU A 318 36.92 -15.27 -7.42
N LYS A 319 37.00 -16.25 -8.33
CA LYS A 319 37.70 -16.09 -9.62
C LYS A 319 37.07 -15.00 -10.47
N GLN A 320 35.75 -14.89 -10.42
CA GLN A 320 34.98 -13.91 -11.18
C GLN A 320 35.15 -12.49 -10.64
N LEU A 321 35.06 -12.30 -9.32
CA LEU A 321 35.30 -11.00 -8.67
C LEU A 321 36.73 -10.48 -8.93
N LYS A 322 37.72 -11.38 -9.05
CA LYS A 322 39.11 -10.99 -9.42
C LYS A 322 39.23 -10.44 -10.85
N LYS A 323 38.33 -10.81 -11.76
CA LYS A 323 38.29 -10.31 -13.14
C LYS A 323 37.50 -9.00 -13.27
N TRP A 324 36.95 -8.50 -12.17
CA TRP A 324 36.06 -7.35 -12.17
C TRP A 324 36.83 -6.03 -12.34
N PRO A 325 36.29 -5.05 -13.11
CA PRO A 325 36.90 -3.73 -13.23
C PRO A 325 36.99 -3.03 -11.87
N LYS A 326 38.18 -2.52 -11.51
CA LYS A 326 38.40 -1.86 -10.20
C LYS A 326 37.55 -0.62 -9.98
N ASP A 327 37.03 -0.02 -11.05
CA ASP A 327 36.26 1.22 -11.03
C ASP A 327 34.79 1.02 -10.61
N HIS A 328 34.33 -0.23 -10.47
CA HIS A 328 32.98 -0.56 -10.02
C HIS A 328 33.03 -1.10 -8.59
N HIS A 329 32.29 -0.46 -7.67
CA HIS A 329 32.24 -0.84 -6.27
C HIS A 329 31.24 -1.98 -6.04
N ILE A 330 31.74 -3.20 -5.86
CA ILE A 330 30.93 -4.38 -5.54
C ILE A 330 31.30 -4.96 -4.18
N ASP A 331 30.29 -5.02 -3.33
CA ASP A 331 30.37 -5.64 -2.02
C ASP A 331 29.50 -6.91 -1.97
N VAL A 332 30.13 -8.04 -1.61
CA VAL A 332 29.43 -9.33 -1.50
C VAL A 332 29.52 -9.84 -0.06
N TYR A 333 28.37 -10.24 0.47
CA TYR A 333 28.20 -10.79 1.82
C TYR A 333 27.54 -12.17 1.77
N VAL A 334 27.85 -12.97 2.77
CA VAL A 334 27.46 -14.38 2.87
C VAL A 334 26.73 -14.62 4.17
N LEU A 335 25.48 -15.09 4.08
CA LEU A 335 24.72 -15.62 5.20
C LEU A 335 25.28 -16.98 5.60
N THR A 336 25.82 -17.09 6.81
CA THR A 336 26.54 -18.29 7.29
C THR A 336 25.61 -19.33 7.91
N GLY A 337 24.35 -18.99 8.15
CA GLY A 337 23.33 -19.87 8.71
C GLY A 337 22.90 -21.03 7.82
N THR A 338 22.48 -22.15 8.43
CA THR A 338 21.80 -23.26 7.74
C THR A 338 20.56 -23.68 8.56
N PRO A 339 19.32 -23.42 8.09
CA PRO A 339 19.00 -22.66 6.88
C PRO A 339 19.43 -21.18 6.96
N PRO A 340 19.59 -20.50 5.81
CA PRO A 340 19.86 -19.06 5.79
C PRO A 340 18.71 -18.29 6.45
N GLN A 341 19.04 -17.16 7.09
CA GLN A 341 18.05 -16.32 7.76
C GLN A 341 17.06 -15.68 6.78
N LEU A 342 17.49 -15.46 5.54
CA LEU A 342 16.65 -14.98 4.45
C LEU A 342 16.19 -16.17 3.62
N HIS A 343 14.88 -16.26 3.37
CA HIS A 343 14.29 -17.16 2.39
C HIS A 343 13.94 -16.43 1.09
N ASP A 344 13.23 -15.30 1.21
CA ASP A 344 12.70 -14.54 0.08
C ASP A 344 13.74 -13.66 -0.60
N ARG A 345 13.39 -13.09 -1.76
CA ARG A 345 14.34 -12.38 -2.62
C ARG A 345 13.91 -10.94 -2.79
N PHE A 346 14.88 -10.06 -2.60
CA PHE A 346 14.69 -8.64 -2.71
C PHE A 346 15.72 -8.03 -3.65
N LEU A 347 15.25 -7.12 -4.50
CA LEU A 347 16.08 -6.27 -5.33
C LEU A 347 15.80 -4.83 -4.94
N VAL A 348 16.81 -4.12 -4.46
CA VAL A 348 16.73 -2.70 -4.14
C VAL A 348 17.39 -1.92 -5.27
N VAL A 349 16.68 -0.93 -5.80
CA VAL A 349 17.14 0.01 -6.81
C VAL A 349 16.91 1.40 -6.24
N ASP A 350 17.98 2.06 -5.81
CA ASP A 350 17.92 3.31 -5.04
C ASP A 350 17.04 3.13 -3.78
N ASP A 351 15.91 3.84 -3.68
CA ASP A 351 14.96 3.73 -2.56
C ASP A 351 13.82 2.73 -2.82
N ALA A 352 13.75 2.14 -4.02
CA ALA A 352 12.69 1.21 -4.38
C ALA A 352 13.08 -0.24 -4.06
N VAL A 353 12.28 -0.91 -3.23
CA VAL A 353 12.41 -2.34 -2.93
C VAL A 353 11.45 -3.16 -3.81
N TRP A 354 12.00 -4.16 -4.47
CA TRP A 354 11.27 -5.13 -5.28
C TRP A 354 11.31 -6.51 -4.64
N PHE A 355 10.18 -7.19 -4.58
CA PHE A 355 10.04 -8.53 -4.01
C PHE A 355 9.84 -9.58 -5.10
N SER A 356 10.48 -10.73 -4.93
CA SER A 356 10.16 -11.95 -5.67
C SER A 356 10.20 -13.20 -4.78
N GLY A 357 9.22 -14.08 -4.98
CA GLY A 357 9.22 -15.42 -4.37
C GLY A 357 10.21 -16.38 -5.03
N ASN A 358 10.66 -16.08 -6.24
CA ASN A 358 11.63 -16.89 -6.99
C ASN A 358 13.01 -16.26 -6.91
N SER A 359 14.05 -17.09 -7.05
CA SER A 359 15.40 -16.55 -7.30
C SER A 359 15.36 -15.69 -8.56
N LEU A 360 16.14 -14.60 -8.56
CA LEU A 360 16.25 -13.75 -9.75
C LEU A 360 16.74 -14.54 -10.98
N HIS A 361 17.50 -15.63 -10.76
CA HIS A 361 17.92 -16.53 -11.81
C HIS A 361 16.76 -17.32 -12.45
N SER A 362 15.80 -17.77 -11.63
CA SER A 362 14.71 -18.66 -12.07
C SER A 362 13.46 -17.92 -12.53
N LEU A 363 13.49 -16.59 -12.53
CA LEU A 363 12.40 -15.78 -13.09
C LEU A 363 12.17 -16.13 -14.57
N GLY A 364 10.91 -16.40 -14.89
CA GLY A 364 10.46 -16.79 -16.22
C GLY A 364 10.79 -18.24 -16.63
N GLU A 365 11.41 -19.06 -15.77
CA GLU A 365 11.50 -20.52 -16.03
C GLU A 365 10.17 -21.24 -15.81
N ARG A 366 9.38 -20.70 -14.88
CA ARG A 366 8.01 -21.07 -14.57
C ARG A 366 7.24 -19.78 -14.30
N MET A 367 5.93 -19.90 -14.09
CA MET A 367 5.12 -18.77 -13.64
C MET A 367 5.75 -18.11 -12.41
N SER A 368 6.12 -16.84 -12.56
CA SER A 368 6.88 -16.10 -11.55
C SER A 368 6.49 -14.62 -11.57
N LEU A 369 6.58 -13.99 -10.40
CA LEU A 369 6.12 -12.62 -10.16
C LEU A 369 7.25 -11.79 -9.55
N ILE A 370 7.31 -10.53 -9.96
CA ILE A 370 8.03 -9.47 -9.24
C ILE A 370 7.11 -8.27 -9.03
N ILE A 371 7.23 -7.61 -7.88
CA ILE A 371 6.42 -6.43 -7.53
C ILE A 371 7.26 -5.44 -6.73
N ARG A 372 7.05 -4.14 -6.93
CA ARG A 372 7.61 -3.06 -6.11
C ARG A 372 6.75 -2.87 -4.88
N LEU A 373 7.39 -2.75 -3.72
CA LEU A 373 6.71 -2.62 -2.43
C LEU A 373 6.30 -1.15 -2.17
N PRO A 374 5.07 -0.91 -1.66
CA PRO A 374 4.53 0.44 -1.45
C PRO A 374 5.22 1.22 -0.32
N SER A 375 5.64 0.53 0.74
CA SER A 375 6.42 1.08 1.85
C SER A 375 7.71 0.25 1.97
N PRO A 376 8.77 0.65 1.24
CA PRO A 376 10.02 -0.10 1.21
C PRO A 376 10.86 0.05 2.48
N GLU A 377 10.66 1.11 3.27
CA GLU A 377 11.55 1.53 4.36
C GLU A 377 11.72 0.46 5.44
N PRO A 378 10.64 -0.11 6.04
CA PRO A 378 10.78 -1.12 7.09
C PRO A 378 11.49 -2.39 6.60
N ILE A 379 11.34 -2.70 5.31
CA ILE A 379 11.95 -3.88 4.69
C ILE A 379 13.42 -3.61 4.42
N LEU A 380 13.77 -2.43 3.93
CA LEU A 380 15.14 -2.03 3.72
C LEU A 380 15.93 -2.03 5.03
N ASP A 381 15.34 -1.50 6.10
CA ASP A 381 15.95 -1.48 7.44
C ASP A 381 16.23 -2.91 7.93
N ALA A 382 15.25 -3.80 7.87
CA ALA A 382 15.43 -5.20 8.26
C ALA A 382 16.51 -5.93 7.43
N LEU A 383 16.61 -5.62 6.13
CA LEU A 383 17.63 -6.19 5.26
C LEU A 383 19.04 -5.66 5.58
N LEU A 384 19.16 -4.38 5.94
CA LEU A 384 20.42 -3.74 6.36
C LEU A 384 20.85 -4.19 7.77
N GLU A 385 19.92 -4.38 8.70
CA GLU A 385 20.22 -4.98 10.00
C GLU A 385 20.78 -6.39 9.86
N MET A 386 20.21 -7.20 8.95
CA MET A 386 20.72 -8.54 8.67
C MET A 386 22.17 -8.54 8.20
N LYS A 387 22.58 -7.56 7.40
CA LYS A 387 23.97 -7.37 6.96
C LYS A 387 24.91 -7.15 8.16
N ASN A 388 24.46 -6.41 9.18
CA ASN A 388 25.25 -6.07 10.36
C ASN A 388 25.20 -7.15 11.46
N GLY A 389 24.36 -8.18 11.28
CA GLY A 389 24.19 -9.28 12.23
C GLY A 389 25.34 -10.31 12.23
N GLN A 390 25.41 -11.10 13.30
CA GLN A 390 26.47 -12.11 13.52
C GLN A 390 26.47 -13.26 12.49
N ARG A 391 25.33 -13.49 11.81
CA ARG A 391 25.15 -14.55 10.81
C ARG A 391 25.43 -14.10 9.38
N CYS A 392 26.03 -12.92 9.21
CA CYS A 392 26.45 -12.38 7.93
C CYS A 392 27.95 -12.06 7.96
N SER A 393 28.68 -12.43 6.90
CA SER A 393 30.12 -12.21 6.81
C SER A 393 30.50 -11.69 5.43
N PRO A 394 31.44 -10.73 5.32
CA PRO A 394 32.01 -10.35 4.02
C PRO A 394 32.54 -11.59 3.30
N PHE A 395 32.26 -11.70 2.00
CA PHE A 395 32.65 -12.86 1.18
C PHE A 395 34.15 -13.14 1.24
N SER A 396 34.97 -12.09 1.23
CA SER A 396 36.44 -12.20 1.33
C SER A 396 36.92 -12.86 2.62
N LYS A 397 36.22 -12.64 3.74
CA LYS A 397 36.49 -13.29 5.03
C LYS A 397 36.00 -14.74 5.01
N TRP A 398 34.78 -14.95 4.53
CA TRP A 398 34.17 -16.28 4.44
C TRP A 398 34.98 -17.24 3.56
N ILE A 399 35.39 -16.83 2.35
CA ILE A 399 36.11 -17.71 1.41
C ILE A 399 37.50 -18.10 1.94
N LYS A 400 38.18 -17.21 2.67
CA LYS A 400 39.46 -17.52 3.34
C LYS A 400 39.29 -18.57 4.43
N ALA A 401 38.27 -18.42 5.28
CA ALA A 401 37.94 -19.42 6.29
C ALA A 401 37.58 -20.76 5.65
N ARG A 402 36.77 -20.74 4.59
CA ARG A 402 36.34 -21.95 3.86
C ARG A 402 37.51 -22.68 3.19
N LYS A 403 38.53 -21.98 2.71
CA LYS A 403 39.75 -22.60 2.17
C LYS A 403 40.60 -23.24 3.26
N LYS A 404 40.72 -22.59 4.42
CA LYS A 404 41.42 -23.17 5.60
C LYS A 404 40.73 -24.43 6.12
N GLU A 405 39.40 -24.40 6.25
CA GLU A 405 38.61 -25.59 6.64
C GLU A 405 38.85 -26.78 5.70
N ARG A 406 38.96 -26.53 4.39
CA ARG A 406 39.16 -27.57 3.38
C ARG A 406 40.58 -28.14 3.36
N ASN A 407 41.58 -27.34 3.72
CA ASN A 407 42.98 -27.74 3.69
C ASN A 407 43.47 -28.37 5.02
N GLY A 408 42.62 -28.41 6.06
CA GLY A 408 42.98 -28.86 7.41
C GLY A 408 43.88 -27.87 8.16
N PRO A 409 44.00 -27.96 9.50
CA PRO A 409 45.06 -27.24 10.20
C PRO A 409 46.39 -27.83 9.75
N GLU A 410 47.30 -26.98 9.26
CA GLU A 410 48.71 -27.38 9.07
C GLU A 410 49.22 -27.86 10.43
N SER A 411 49.48 -29.17 10.53
CA SER A 411 50.08 -29.85 11.67
C SER A 411 51.58 -29.63 11.75
#